data_AF-A0A0M0HIN8-F1
#
_entry.id   AF-A0A0M0HIN8-F1
#
_cell.length_a   1.000
_cell.length_b   1.000
_cell.length_c   1.000
_cell.angle_alpha   90.00
_cell.angle_beta   90.00
_cell.angle_gamma   90.00
#
_symmetry.space_group_name_H-M   'P 1'
#
loop_
_entity.id
_entity.type
_entity.pdbx_description
1 polymer ?
#
loop_
_entity_poly.entity_id
_entity_poly.type
_entity_poly.pdbx_seq_one_letter_code
_entity_poly.pdbx_strand_id
1 'polypeptide(L)'
;MKTNKICIIWLWAIFILGCDTDGWSELKQDNGLTCFDEVVNSTYDLNNLPPDIESQIVDYLSLEHQEQFDPKMLSYIGEFTACGKPVKFWGYECSSECYVTIQGWRDGFFKSMSYQEPN
;
A
#
# COMPACT_ATOMS: atom_id res chain seq x y z
N MET A 1 41.00 -14.03 -4.04
CA MET A 1 41.02 -13.89 -5.51
C MET A 1 39.84 -13.01 -5.90
N LYS A 2 40.11 -11.78 -6.34
CA LYS A 2 39.10 -10.77 -6.71
C LYS A 2 39.07 -10.66 -8.23
N THR A 3 37.90 -10.86 -8.84
CA THR A 3 37.71 -10.60 -10.27
C THR A 3 37.22 -9.16 -10.42
N ASN A 4 38.14 -8.28 -10.83
CA ASN A 4 37.86 -6.89 -11.14
C ASN A 4 37.00 -6.81 -12.42
N LYS A 5 35.87 -6.09 -12.37
CA LYS A 5 35.17 -5.66 -13.59
C LYS A 5 35.50 -4.19 -13.84
N ILE A 6 36.09 -3.94 -15.00
CA ILE A 6 36.59 -2.65 -15.47
C ILE A 6 35.40 -1.85 -16.03
N CYS A 7 35.12 -0.68 -15.45
CA CYS A 7 34.21 0.32 -16.03
C CYS A 7 34.98 1.16 -17.06
N ILE A 8 34.54 1.11 -18.32
CA ILE A 8 35.03 2.01 -19.38
C ILE A 8 34.29 3.34 -19.26
N ILE A 9 35.04 4.38 -18.92
CA ILE A 9 34.58 5.77 -18.77
C ILE A 9 34.82 6.48 -20.10
N TRP A 10 33.77 7.00 -20.74
CA TRP A 10 33.91 8.07 -21.72
C TRP A 10 33.77 9.41 -20.97
N LEU A 11 34.92 10.06 -20.81
CA LEU A 11 35.11 11.42 -20.28
C LEU A 11 34.45 12.44 -21.20
N TRP A 12 33.50 13.24 -20.71
CA TRP A 12 33.41 14.69 -20.94
C TRP A 12 32.67 15.34 -19.76
N ALA A 13 33.45 15.93 -18.85
CA ALA A 13 33.15 17.11 -18.03
C ALA A 13 31.98 17.13 -17.01
N ILE A 14 32.36 17.27 -15.72
CA ILE A 14 31.76 18.15 -14.69
C ILE A 14 30.48 17.65 -13.97
N PHE A 15 30.64 16.97 -12.83
CA PHE A 15 30.31 17.45 -11.47
C PHE A 15 30.60 16.32 -10.47
N ILE A 16 31.35 16.60 -9.40
CA ILE A 16 31.34 15.75 -8.20
C ILE A 16 30.05 16.11 -7.47
N LEU A 17 29.05 15.24 -7.59
CA LEU A 17 28.09 15.01 -6.51
C LEU A 17 28.00 13.50 -6.40
N GLY A 18 28.20 12.99 -5.19
CA GLY A 18 27.92 11.60 -4.89
C GLY A 18 26.55 11.27 -5.47
N CYS A 19 26.52 10.30 -6.36
CA CYS A 19 25.25 9.69 -6.71
C CYS A 19 24.91 8.87 -5.47
N ASP A 20 24.20 9.50 -4.54
CA ASP A 20 23.40 8.80 -3.54
C ASP A 20 22.49 7.86 -4.34
N THR A 21 22.95 6.63 -4.55
CA THR A 21 22.13 5.52 -5.04
C THR A 21 21.30 4.96 -3.90
N ASP A 22 20.82 5.80 -3.00
CA ASP A 22 20.14 5.39 -1.78
C ASP A 22 18.80 6.13 -1.70
N GLY A 23 18.00 6.01 -2.76
CA GLY A 23 16.73 6.74 -2.88
C GLY A 23 15.56 5.89 -3.37
N TRP A 24 15.75 4.59 -3.52
CA TRP A 24 14.64 3.65 -3.64
C TRP A 24 14.75 2.75 -2.41
N SER A 25 14.14 3.22 -1.33
CA SER A 25 13.78 2.38 -0.20
C SER A 25 13.29 1.05 -0.74
N GLU A 26 13.95 -0.04 -0.33
CA GLU A 26 13.58 -1.40 -0.69
C GLU A 26 12.07 -1.51 -0.52
N LEU A 27 11.33 -1.66 -1.62
CA LEU A 27 9.90 -1.95 -1.56
C LEU A 27 9.76 -3.29 -0.88
N LYS A 28 9.56 -3.27 0.44
CA LYS A 28 9.32 -4.47 1.22
C LYS A 28 7.89 -4.89 0.94
N GLN A 29 7.71 -6.15 0.56
CA GLN A 29 6.39 -6.74 0.46
C GLN A 29 6.13 -7.51 1.75
N ASP A 30 5.03 -7.20 2.42
CA ASP A 30 4.60 -7.84 3.66
C ASP A 30 3.11 -8.14 3.56
N ASN A 31 2.70 -9.39 3.79
CA ASN A 31 1.32 -9.86 3.63
C ASN A 31 0.65 -9.44 2.30
N GLY A 32 1.40 -9.49 1.20
CA GLY A 32 0.92 -9.10 -0.14
C GLY A 32 0.82 -7.59 -0.38
N LEU A 33 1.10 -6.77 0.63
CA LEU A 33 1.07 -5.31 0.55
C LEU A 33 2.48 -4.75 0.33
N THR A 34 2.58 -3.76 -0.56
CA THR A 34 3.81 -3.01 -0.76
C THR A 34 3.97 -1.96 0.33
N CYS A 35 5.08 -2.02 1.07
CA CYS A 35 5.42 -1.06 2.11
C CYS A 35 6.00 0.21 1.50
N PHE A 36 5.17 1.25 1.38
CA PHE A 36 5.63 2.59 1.05
C PHE A 36 6.14 3.30 2.31
N ASP A 37 7.14 4.17 2.15
CA ASP A 37 7.67 4.98 3.25
C ASP A 37 6.58 5.83 3.90
N GLU A 38 5.58 6.28 3.13
CA GLU A 38 4.42 7.00 3.64
C GLU A 38 3.56 6.19 4.61
N VAL A 39 3.49 4.87 4.45
CA VAL A 39 2.75 3.96 5.33
C VAL A 39 3.55 3.72 6.59
N VAL A 40 4.83 3.37 6.43
CA VAL A 40 5.75 3.10 7.55
C VAL A 40 5.91 4.34 8.44
N ASN A 41 5.93 5.53 7.85
CA ASN A 41 6.05 6.79 8.60
C ASN A 41 4.70 7.44 8.91
N SER A 42 3.57 6.84 8.53
CA SER A 42 2.26 7.38 8.87
C SER A 42 2.08 7.43 10.39
N THR A 43 1.52 8.56 10.85
CA THR A 43 1.11 8.80 12.23
C THR A 43 -0.41 8.77 12.39
N TYR A 44 -1.14 8.48 11.31
CA TYR A 44 -2.59 8.42 11.34
C TYR A 44 -3.07 7.20 12.12
N ASP A 45 -3.99 7.44 13.06
CA ASP A 45 -4.60 6.40 13.88
C ASP A 45 -5.86 5.86 13.18
N LEU A 46 -5.83 4.59 12.79
CA LEU A 46 -6.95 3.90 12.15
C LEU A 46 -8.18 3.72 13.06
N ASN A 47 -8.10 4.07 14.34
CA ASN A 47 -9.28 4.16 15.20
C ASN A 47 -10.05 5.47 15.00
N ASN A 48 -9.44 6.47 14.37
CA ASN A 48 -10.05 7.74 14.01
C ASN A 48 -10.57 7.77 12.56
N LEU A 49 -10.93 6.61 12.02
CA LEU A 49 -11.57 6.52 10.71
C LEU A 49 -12.91 7.28 10.73
N PRO A 50 -13.29 7.92 9.62
CA PRO A 50 -14.53 8.65 9.55
C PRO A 50 -15.73 7.68 9.67
N PRO A 51 -16.87 8.12 10.23
CA PRO A 51 -18.00 7.24 10.53
C PRO A 51 -18.67 6.66 9.27
N ASP A 52 -18.43 7.24 8.10
CA ASP A 52 -18.92 6.81 6.79
C ASP A 52 -17.91 5.96 6.01
N ILE A 53 -16.88 5.42 6.67
CA ILE A 53 -15.80 4.66 6.00
C ILE A 53 -16.32 3.50 5.14
N GLU A 54 -17.35 2.78 5.60
CA GLU A 54 -17.94 1.67 4.84
C GLU A 54 -18.61 2.15 3.55
N SER A 55 -19.32 3.28 3.59
CA SER A 55 -19.87 3.91 2.39
C SER A 55 -18.76 4.33 1.44
N GLN A 56 -17.69 4.93 1.97
CA GLN A 56 -16.53 5.31 1.16
C GLN A 56 -15.78 4.12 0.54
N ILE A 57 -15.80 2.94 1.18
CA ILE A 57 -15.24 1.70 0.64
C ILE A 57 -16.12 1.19 -0.51
N VAL A 58 -17.44 1.23 -0.35
CA VAL A 58 -18.38 0.79 -1.39
C VAL A 58 -18.33 1.69 -2.62
N ASP A 59 -18.23 3.00 -2.42
CA ASP A 59 -18.03 3.96 -3.51
C ASP A 59 -16.72 3.69 -4.25
N TYR A 60 -15.65 3.37 -3.51
CA TYR A 60 -14.36 3.02 -4.08
C TYR A 60 -14.45 1.73 -4.92
N LEU A 61 -15.03 0.66 -4.37
CA LEU A 61 -15.27 -0.59 -5.10
C LEU A 61 -16.08 -0.34 -6.37
N SER A 62 -17.15 0.46 -6.28
CA SER A 62 -18.05 0.73 -7.39
C SER A 62 -17.34 1.43 -8.55
N LEU A 63 -16.41 2.34 -8.23
CA LEU A 63 -15.59 3.03 -9.23
C LEU A 63 -14.56 2.08 -9.88
N GLU A 64 -13.89 1.23 -9.09
CA GLU A 64 -12.89 0.29 -9.59
C GLU A 64 -13.49 -0.78 -10.51
N HIS A 65 -14.64 -1.35 -10.14
CA HIS A 65 -15.32 -2.40 -10.93
C HIS A 65 -16.30 -1.88 -11.98
N GLN A 66 -16.58 -0.57 -11.99
CA GLN A 66 -17.60 0.05 -12.84
C GLN A 66 -18.99 -0.57 -12.66
N GLU A 67 -19.32 -0.97 -11.43
CA GLU A 67 -20.61 -1.55 -11.06
C GLU A 67 -21.14 -0.95 -9.76
N GLN A 68 -22.43 -1.13 -9.47
CA GLN A 68 -23.03 -0.62 -8.24
C GLN A 68 -23.06 -1.71 -7.17
N PHE A 69 -22.38 -1.46 -6.06
CA PHE A 69 -22.36 -2.38 -4.92
C PHE A 69 -23.36 -1.99 -3.83
N ASP A 70 -23.98 -2.99 -3.19
CA ASP A 70 -24.79 -2.79 -1.98
C ASP A 70 -23.85 -2.73 -0.76
N PRO A 71 -23.85 -1.64 0.03
CA PRO A 71 -23.07 -1.55 1.25
C PRO A 71 -23.29 -2.67 2.26
N LYS A 72 -24.46 -3.31 2.26
CA LYS A 72 -24.80 -4.38 3.21
C LYS A 72 -24.00 -5.67 3.01
N MET A 73 -23.39 -5.84 1.84
CA MET A 73 -22.55 -6.98 1.53
C MET A 73 -21.10 -6.77 2.00
N LEU A 74 -20.75 -5.54 2.41
CA LEU A 74 -19.44 -5.25 2.97
C LEU A 74 -19.37 -5.79 4.40
N SER A 75 -18.34 -6.57 4.70
CA SER A 75 -18.12 -7.16 6.01
C SER A 75 -16.75 -6.78 6.54
N TYR A 76 -16.69 -6.22 7.76
CA TYR A 76 -15.42 -6.00 8.43
C TYR A 76 -14.82 -7.35 8.85
N ILE A 77 -13.58 -7.62 8.40
CA ILE A 77 -12.88 -8.88 8.67
C ILE A 77 -12.05 -8.75 9.94
N GLY A 78 -11.32 -7.65 10.07
CA GLY A 78 -10.43 -7.45 11.20
C GLY A 78 -9.34 -6.43 10.97
N GLU A 79 -8.46 -6.34 11.97
CA GLU A 79 -7.25 -5.55 11.94
C GLU A 79 -6.05 -6.50 11.94
N PHE A 80 -5.13 -6.25 11.02
CA PHE A 80 -3.92 -7.02 10.80
C PHE A 80 -2.72 -6.09 10.90
N THR A 81 -1.52 -6.66 10.90
CA THR A 81 -0.28 -5.88 10.82
C THR A 81 0.35 -6.09 9.44
N ALA A 82 0.69 -5.00 8.77
CA ALA A 82 1.54 -5.01 7.58
C ALA A 82 2.53 -3.85 7.69
N CYS A 83 3.79 -4.10 7.31
CA CYS A 83 4.85 -3.09 7.36
C CYS A 83 5.06 -2.52 8.79
N GLY A 84 4.78 -3.33 9.81
CA GLY A 84 4.83 -2.91 11.23
C GLY A 84 3.74 -1.92 11.65
N LYS A 85 2.70 -1.75 10.84
CA LYS A 85 1.59 -0.82 11.08
C LYS A 85 0.25 -1.56 11.07
N PRO A 86 -0.76 -1.09 11.82
CA PRO A 86 -2.10 -1.64 11.73
C PRO A 86 -2.70 -1.38 10.35
N VAL A 87 -3.43 -2.36 9.85
CA VAL A 87 -4.19 -2.31 8.59
C VAL A 87 -5.56 -2.91 8.85
N LYS A 88 -6.62 -2.22 8.44
CA LYS A 88 -7.99 -2.70 8.61
C LYS A 88 -8.52 -3.28 7.30
N PHE A 89 -9.22 -4.40 7.38
CA PHE A 89 -9.70 -5.16 6.22
C PHE A 89 -11.22 -5.29 6.21
N TRP A 90 -11.79 -5.10 5.02
CA TRP A 90 -13.19 -5.42 4.73
C TRP A 90 -13.24 -6.39 3.55
N GLY A 91 -14.11 -7.38 3.64
CA GLY A 91 -14.44 -8.30 2.56
C GLY A 91 -15.71 -7.86 1.85
N TYR A 92 -15.75 -8.11 0.54
CA TYR A 92 -16.93 -7.94 -0.28
C TYR A 92 -17.09 -9.16 -1.20
N GLU A 93 -18.31 -9.67 -1.31
CA GLU A 93 -18.66 -10.75 -2.24
C GLU A 93 -18.84 -10.20 -3.67
N CYS A 94 -17.74 -10.10 -4.42
CA CYS A 94 -17.73 -9.81 -5.86
C CYS A 94 -17.69 -11.12 -6.67
N SER A 95 -17.64 -11.01 -8.01
CA SER A 95 -17.46 -12.17 -8.91
C SER A 95 -16.22 -13.04 -8.56
N SER A 96 -15.20 -12.41 -7.98
CA SER A 96 -14.14 -13.02 -7.17
C SER A 96 -14.14 -12.30 -5.83
N GLU A 97 -13.89 -12.96 -4.70
CA GLU A 97 -13.79 -12.29 -3.39
C GLU A 97 -12.81 -11.11 -3.47
N CYS A 98 -13.29 -9.90 -3.13
CA CYS A 98 -12.45 -8.71 -3.09
C CYS A 98 -12.32 -8.23 -1.66
N TYR A 99 -11.09 -7.86 -1.31
CA TYR A 99 -10.72 -7.37 -0.01
C TYR A 99 -10.28 -5.92 -0.15
N VAL A 100 -10.83 -5.04 0.66
CA VAL A 100 -10.39 -3.64 0.75
C VAL A 100 -9.58 -3.46 2.01
N THR A 101 -8.38 -2.93 1.84
CA THR A 101 -7.49 -2.60 2.95
C THR A 101 -7.45 -1.11 3.17
N ILE A 102 -7.48 -0.71 4.44
CA ILE A 102 -7.32 0.67 4.89
C ILE A 102 -6.05 0.76 5.71
N GLN A 103 -5.15 1.63 5.28
CA GLN A 103 -3.83 1.82 5.85
C GLN A 103 -3.58 3.29 6.13
N GLY A 104 -2.79 3.60 7.16
CA GLY A 104 -2.30 4.95 7.38
C GLY A 104 -1.45 5.42 6.20
N TRP A 105 -1.66 6.66 5.77
CA TRP A 105 -0.88 7.32 4.73
C TRP A 105 -0.63 8.76 5.12
N ARG A 106 0.62 9.09 5.48
CA ARG A 106 0.98 10.42 5.99
C ARG A 106 0.06 10.79 7.19
N ASP A 107 -0.71 11.86 7.06
CA ASP A 107 -1.68 12.42 8.01
C ASP A 107 -3.12 11.92 7.81
N GLY A 108 -3.34 11.00 6.86
CA GLY A 108 -4.64 10.41 6.59
C GLY A 108 -4.56 8.89 6.40
N PHE A 109 -5.49 8.34 5.62
CA PHE A 109 -5.49 6.93 5.24
C PHE A 109 -5.62 6.80 3.73
N PHE A 110 -5.25 5.64 3.20
CA PHE A 110 -5.52 5.27 1.82
C PHE A 110 -6.23 3.92 1.76
N LYS A 111 -6.95 3.71 0.66
CA LYS A 111 -7.71 2.49 0.36
C LYS A 111 -7.00 1.75 -0.75
N SER A 112 -6.89 0.43 -0.64
CA SER A 112 -6.40 -0.42 -1.72
C SER A 112 -7.19 -1.70 -1.79
N MET A 113 -7.18 -2.34 -2.95
CA MET A 113 -7.86 -3.60 -3.20
C MET A 113 -6.86 -4.76 -3.28
N SER A 114 -7.27 -5.91 -2.76
CA SER A 114 -6.59 -7.20 -2.89
C SER A 114 -7.61 -8.28 -3.27
N TYR A 115 -7.16 -9.29 -3.99
CA TYR A 115 -7.94 -10.50 -4.30
C TYR A 115 -7.46 -11.72 -3.50
N GLN A 116 -6.60 -11.48 -2.52
CA GLN A 116 -6.11 -12.48 -1.57
C GLN A 116 -6.64 -12.13 -0.18
N GLU A 117 -7.12 -13.15 0.51
CA GLU A 117 -7.54 -13.05 1.90
C GLU A 117 -6.35 -12.60 2.78
N PRO A 118 -6.57 -11.73 3.78
CA PRO A 118 -5.53 -11.39 4.74
C PRO A 118 -5.05 -12.63 5.50
N ASN A 119 -3.73 -12.85 5.54
CA ASN A 119 -3.07 -13.88 6.35
C ASN A 119 -2.40 -13.29 7.59
#